data_AF-A0A953EH99-F1
#
_entry.id   AF-A0A953EH99-F1
#
_cell.length_a   1.000
_cell.length_b   1.000
_cell.length_c   1.000
_cell.angle_alpha   90.00
_cell.angle_beta   90.00
_cell.angle_gamma   90.00
#
_symmetry.space_group_name_H-M   'P 1'
#
loop_
_entity.id
_entity.type
_entity.pdbx_description
1 polymer ?
#
loop_
_entity_poly.entity_id
_entity_poly.type
_entity_poly.pdbx_seq_one_letter_code
_entity_poly.pdbx_strand_id
1 'polypeptide(L)'
;MTHNRYRSLDTSVLLFFLTAELARSATFFGLDTLLLTITALVVLVLPYLLIEIDGVPAFGKWLRPRLAFAGVGIGVGVIFRSAPASIGHLPMTFLILSAVISSYIHIYGLLKLRLVK
;
A
#
# COMPACT_ATOMS: atom_id res chain seq x y z
N MET A 1 -1.77 -9.00 -21.53
CA MET A 1 -1.75 -7.56 -21.15
C MET A 1 -2.68 -7.18 -19.98
N THR A 2 -3.51 -8.06 -19.42
CA THR A 2 -4.45 -7.73 -18.32
C THR A 2 -3.91 -7.96 -16.90
N HIS A 3 -2.81 -8.71 -16.73
CA HIS A 3 -2.30 -9.09 -15.41
C HIS A 3 -1.67 -7.92 -14.61
N ASN A 4 -1.02 -6.97 -15.29
CA ASN A 4 -0.29 -5.88 -14.64
C ASN A 4 -1.21 -4.83 -13.97
N ARG A 5 -2.46 -4.68 -14.44
CA ARG A 5 -3.38 -3.69 -13.86
C ARG A 5 -3.86 -4.08 -12.46
N TYR A 6 -4.14 -5.38 -12.23
CA TYR A 6 -4.59 -5.87 -10.94
C TYR A 6 -3.51 -5.67 -9.86
N ARG A 7 -2.26 -6.05 -10.14
CA ARG A 7 -1.13 -5.87 -9.21
C ARG A 7 -0.87 -4.41 -8.83
N SER A 8 -1.06 -3.48 -9.77
CA SER A 8 -0.91 -2.04 -9.50
C SER A 8 -2.07 -1.47 -8.68
N LEU A 9 -3.29 -1.98 -8.84
CA LEU A 9 -4.44 -1.57 -8.03
C LEU A 9 -4.33 -2.10 -6.60
N ASP A 10 -3.93 -3.37 -6.43
CA ASP A 10 -3.81 -3.99 -5.11
C ASP A 10 -2.79 -3.26 -4.23
N THR A 11 -1.64 -2.88 -4.81
CA THR A 11 -0.60 -2.13 -4.09
C THR A 11 -1.02 -0.68 -3.78
N SER A 12 -1.87 -0.08 -4.61
CA SER A 12 -2.37 1.29 -4.38
C SER A 12 -3.40 1.34 -3.24
N VAL A 13 -4.27 0.34 -3.13
CA VAL A 13 -5.21 0.19 -2.01
C VAL A 13 -4.45 -0.06 -0.71
N LEU A 14 -3.43 -0.91 -0.75
CA LEU A 14 -2.53 -1.13 0.39
C LEU A 14 -1.85 0.17 0.83
N LEU A 15 -1.28 0.93 -0.12
CA LEU A 15 -0.66 2.23 0.14
C LEU A 15 -1.64 3.22 0.78
N PHE A 16 -2.88 3.26 0.32
CA PHE A 16 -3.91 4.12 0.88
C PHE A 16 -4.15 3.84 2.37
N PHE A 17 -4.44 2.58 2.74
CA PHE A 17 -4.67 2.23 4.14
C PHE A 17 -3.41 2.38 4.99
N LEU A 18 -2.25 1.99 4.44
CA LEU A 18 -0.95 2.07 5.10
C LEU A 18 -0.57 3.50 5.46
N THR A 19 -0.78 4.44 4.55
CA THR A 19 -0.50 5.86 4.78
C THR A 19 -1.54 6.52 5.68
N ALA A 20 -2.80 6.06 5.66
CA ALA A 20 -3.82 6.49 6.61
C ALA A 20 -3.47 6.10 8.05
N GLU A 21 -3.06 4.85 8.28
CA GLU A 21 -2.63 4.42 9.61
C GLU A 21 -1.34 5.08 10.06
N LEU A 22 -0.39 5.28 9.13
CA LEU A 22 0.84 6.03 9.43
C LEU A 22 0.52 7.46 9.90
N ALA A 23 -0.37 8.16 9.21
CA ALA A 23 -0.79 9.52 9.58
C ALA A 23 -1.54 9.57 10.93
N ARG A 24 -2.32 8.53 11.26
CA ARG A 24 -2.96 8.37 12.55
C ARG A 24 -1.95 8.09 13.68
N SER A 25 -1.00 7.19 13.42
CA SER A 25 0.02 6.74 14.37
C SER A 25 1.16 7.76 14.57
N ALA A 26 1.36 8.70 13.64
CA ALA A 26 2.42 9.71 13.68
C ALA A 26 2.48 10.58 14.96
N THR A 27 1.41 10.58 15.76
CA THR A 27 1.37 11.26 17.06
C THR A 27 2.24 10.61 18.13
N PHE A 28 2.41 9.28 18.07
CA PHE A 28 3.25 8.53 18.98
C PHE A 28 4.50 8.11 18.22
N PHE A 29 5.60 8.84 18.40
CA PHE A 29 6.88 8.46 17.81
C PHE A 29 7.39 7.19 18.50
N GLY A 30 7.03 6.03 17.95
CA GLY A 30 7.46 4.72 18.40
C GLY A 30 8.11 3.90 17.29
N LEU A 31 8.63 2.72 17.64
CA LEU A 31 9.14 1.75 16.67
C LEU A 31 8.07 1.39 15.62
N ASP A 32 6.80 1.35 16.01
CA ASP A 32 5.69 1.01 15.12
C ASP A 32 5.54 2.02 13.97
N THR A 33 5.64 3.31 14.25
CA THR A 33 5.57 4.37 13.22
C THR A 33 6.76 4.29 12.27
N LEU A 34 7.95 3.97 12.80
CA LEU A 34 9.17 3.81 12.00
C LEU A 34 9.02 2.60 11.06
N LEU A 35 8.56 1.46 11.58
CA LEU A 35 8.28 0.26 10.78
C LEU A 35 7.19 0.50 9.72
N LEU A 36 6.11 1.21 10.07
CA LEU A 36 5.07 1.61 9.11
C LEU A 36 5.61 2.52 8.01
N THR A 37 6.50 3.46 8.35
CA THR A 37 7.13 4.36 7.38
C THR A 37 8.02 3.60 6.40
N ILE A 38 8.87 2.70 6.91
CA ILE A 38 9.72 1.85 6.07
C ILE A 38 8.84 0.98 5.17
N THR A 39 7.79 0.36 5.72
CA THR A 39 6.86 -0.48 4.96
C THR A 39 6.18 0.33 3.85
N ALA A 40 5.76 1.57 4.14
CA ALA A 40 5.17 2.45 3.13
C ALA A 40 6.15 2.78 2.01
N LEU A 41 7.40 3.06 2.33
CA LEU A 41 8.46 3.30 1.35
C LEU A 41 8.70 2.08 0.46
N VAL A 42 8.75 0.89 1.08
CA VAL A 42 8.92 -0.39 0.37
C VAL A 42 7.75 -0.62 -0.57
N VAL A 43 6.49 -0.54 -0.10
CA VAL A 43 5.31 -0.74 -0.97
C VAL A 43 5.23 0.33 -2.08
N LEU A 44 5.72 1.54 -1.81
CA LEU A 44 5.77 2.62 -2.79
C LEU A 44 6.77 2.34 -3.91
N VAL A 45 7.98 1.87 -3.60
CA VAL A 45 9.11 1.78 -4.56
C VAL A 45 9.34 0.37 -5.10
N LEU A 46 9.18 -0.66 -4.27
CA LEU A 46 9.47 -2.06 -4.62
C LEU A 46 8.75 -2.55 -5.89
N PRO A 47 7.47 -2.20 -6.14
CA PRO A 47 6.77 -2.70 -7.33
C PRO A 47 7.30 -2.08 -8.62
N TYR A 48 8.02 -0.95 -8.56
CA TYR A 48 8.70 -0.38 -9.74
C TYR A 48 9.90 -1.22 -10.14
N LEU A 49 10.68 -1.65 -9.14
CA LEU A 49 11.88 -2.47 -9.35
C LEU A 49 11.55 -3.88 -9.87
N LEU A 50 10.32 -4.34 -9.62
CA LEU A 50 9.83 -5.65 -10.06
C LEU A 50 9.22 -5.67 -11.46
N ILE A 51 9.03 -4.51 -12.11
CA ILE A 51 8.53 -4.47 -13.49
C ILE A 51 9.68 -4.86 -14.42
N GLU A 52 9.57 -6.03 -15.07
CA GLU A 52 10.51 -6.49 -16.09
C GLU A 52 10.61 -5.47 -17.24
N ILE A 53 11.85 -5.31 -17.72
CA ILE A 53 12.47 -4.17 -18.42
C ILE A 53 11.77 -3.67 -19.71
N ASP A 54 10.75 -4.35 -20.23
CA ASP A 54 10.10 -3.97 -21.48
C ASP A 54 8.95 -2.98 -21.29
N GLY A 55 9.23 -1.69 -21.54
CA GLY A 55 8.21 -0.64 -21.66
C GLY A 55 7.81 0.05 -20.36
N VAL A 56 8.71 0.10 -19.38
CA VAL A 56 8.44 0.73 -18.07
C VAL A 56 8.15 2.24 -18.27
N PRO A 57 6.97 2.74 -17.85
CA PRO A 57 6.70 4.18 -17.86
C PRO A 57 7.70 4.87 -16.94
N ALA A 58 8.24 6.03 -17.38
CA ALA A 58 9.19 6.82 -16.59
C ALA A 58 8.76 6.92 -15.11
N PHE A 59 9.70 6.68 -14.18
CA PHE A 59 9.45 6.61 -12.73
C PHE A 59 8.46 7.65 -12.21
N GLY A 60 8.59 8.92 -12.64
CA GLY A 60 7.68 9.98 -12.25
C GLY A 60 6.22 9.78 -12.70
N LYS A 61 5.97 9.26 -13.92
CA LYS A 61 4.62 8.93 -14.42
C LYS A 61 4.01 7.76 -13.64
N TRP A 62 4.84 6.83 -13.18
CA TRP A 62 4.41 5.68 -12.38
C TRP A 62 4.15 6.06 -10.91
N LEU A 63 4.96 6.96 -10.36
CA LEU A 63 4.90 7.38 -8.97
C LEU A 63 3.73 8.34 -8.71
N ARG A 64 3.40 9.20 -9.69
CA ARG A 64 2.35 10.23 -9.56
C ARG A 64 0.98 9.71 -9.10
N PRO A 65 0.38 8.67 -9.69
CA PRO A 65 -0.90 8.15 -9.20
C PRO A 65 -0.78 7.56 -7.79
N ARG A 66 0.35 6.92 -7.45
CA ARG A 66 0.57 6.31 -6.12
C ARG A 66 0.72 7.35 -5.02
N LEU A 67 1.41 8.45 -5.31
CA LEU A 67 1.49 9.60 -4.40
C LEU A 67 0.13 10.26 -4.20
N ALA A 68 -0.73 10.29 -5.23
CA ALA A 68 -2.09 10.77 -5.05
C ALA A 68 -2.87 9.87 -4.08
N PHE A 69 -2.84 8.54 -4.24
CA PHE A 69 -3.48 7.61 -3.30
C PHE A 69 -2.90 7.70 -1.89
N ALA A 70 -1.58 7.79 -1.76
CA ALA A 70 -0.91 8.00 -0.48
C ALA A 70 -1.34 9.32 0.18
N GLY A 71 -1.43 10.40 -0.59
CA GLY A 71 -1.88 11.71 -0.08
C GLY A 71 -3.33 11.68 0.42
N VAL A 72 -4.23 11.02 -0.31
CA VAL A 72 -5.62 10.84 0.15
C VAL A 72 -5.65 9.97 1.41
N GLY A 73 -4.84 8.90 1.47
CA GLY A 73 -4.69 8.06 2.65
C GLY A 73 -4.26 8.86 3.88
N ILE A 74 -3.21 9.67 3.76
CA ILE A 74 -2.76 10.58 4.83
C ILE A 74 -3.90 11.49 5.29
N GLY A 75 -4.62 12.13 4.37
CA GLY A 75 -5.74 13.01 4.69
C GLY A 75 -6.84 12.28 5.49
N VAL A 76 -7.21 11.07 5.07
CA VAL A 76 -8.17 10.23 5.79
C VAL A 76 -7.63 9.85 7.17
N GLY A 77 -6.36 9.45 7.28
CA GLY A 77 -5.72 9.13 8.54
C GLY A 77 -5.74 10.28 9.56
N VAL A 78 -5.53 11.52 9.09
CA VAL A 78 -5.63 12.73 9.93
C VAL A 78 -7.08 12.96 10.40
N ILE A 79 -8.08 12.71 9.56
CA ILE A 79 -9.49 12.81 9.95
C ILE A 79 -9.83 11.74 11.01
N PHE A 80 -9.41 10.50 10.78
CA PHE A 80 -9.61 9.38 11.71
C PHE A 80 -8.87 9.53 13.02
N ARG A 81 -7.79 10.33 13.07
CA ARG A 81 -7.12 10.68 14.33
C ARG A 81 -8.03 11.45 15.29
N SER A 82 -8.96 12.25 14.77
CA SER A 82 -9.92 13.01 15.57
C SER A 82 -11.19 12.22 15.88
N ALA A 83 -11.30 10.99 15.37
CA ALA A 83 -12.47 10.14 15.54
C ALA A 83 -12.48 9.44 16.92
N PRO A 84 -13.66 9.20 17.50
CA PRO A 84 -13.80 8.53 18.79
C PRO A 84 -13.22 7.11 18.78
N ALA A 85 -12.77 6.62 19.94
CA ALA A 85 -12.03 5.36 20.09
C ALA A 85 -12.74 4.13 19.47
N SER A 86 -14.08 4.11 19.45
CA SER A 86 -14.87 3.06 18.81
C SER A 86 -14.67 2.95 17.29
N ILE A 87 -14.28 4.04 16.64
CA ILE A 87 -14.08 4.16 15.19
C ILE A 87 -12.57 4.33 14.87
N GLY A 88 -11.78 4.78 15.83
CA GLY A 88 -10.33 5.01 15.68
C GLY A 88 -9.48 3.77 15.40
N HIS A 89 -10.00 2.56 15.62
CA HIS A 89 -9.32 1.29 15.32
C HIS A 89 -9.64 0.70 13.94
N LEU A 90 -10.63 1.26 13.23
CA LEU A 90 -11.00 0.82 11.87
C LEU A 90 -9.86 0.93 10.85
N PRO A 91 -9.01 1.97 10.86
CA PRO A 91 -7.92 2.07 9.90
C PRO A 91 -6.95 0.89 10.02
N MET A 92 -6.62 0.48 11.24
CA MET A 92 -5.73 -0.66 11.53
C MET A 92 -6.33 -1.99 11.04
N THR A 93 -7.62 -2.25 11.30
CA THR A 93 -8.26 -3.49 10.84
C THR A 93 -8.41 -3.55 9.33
N PHE A 94 -8.78 -2.45 8.66
CA PHE A 94 -8.83 -2.42 7.20
C PHE A 94 -7.45 -2.55 6.56
N LEU A 95 -6.40 -2.02 7.18
CA LEU A 95 -5.03 -2.17 6.71
C LEU A 95 -4.56 -3.62 6.82
N ILE A 96 -4.84 -4.29 7.95
CA ILE A 96 -4.57 -5.72 8.11
C ILE A 96 -5.35 -6.53 7.07
N LEU A 97 -6.64 -6.24 6.86
CA LEU A 97 -7.45 -6.95 5.86
C LEU A 97 -6.90 -6.75 4.44
N SER A 98 -6.56 -5.51 4.09
CA SER A 98 -5.96 -5.13 2.82
C SER A 98 -4.61 -5.83 2.60
N ALA A 99 -3.77 -5.90 3.63
CA ALA A 99 -2.48 -6.58 3.58
C ALA A 99 -2.64 -8.09 3.38
N VAL A 100 -3.57 -8.72 4.09
CA VAL A 100 -3.88 -10.15 3.94
C VAL A 100 -4.39 -10.47 2.53
N ILE A 101 -5.34 -9.68 2.03
CA ILE A 101 -5.87 -9.85 0.67
C ILE A 101 -4.77 -9.66 -0.38
N SER A 102 -3.94 -8.62 -0.24
CA SER A 102 -2.83 -8.39 -1.17
C SER A 102 -1.77 -9.49 -1.12
N SER A 103 -1.46 -10.01 0.08
CA SER A 103 -0.56 -11.15 0.26
C SER A 103 -1.11 -12.40 -0.45
N TYR A 104 -2.42 -12.65 -0.33
CA TYR A 104 -3.08 -13.78 -0.98
C TYR A 104 -3.00 -13.69 -2.51
N ILE A 105 -3.24 -12.50 -3.08
CA ILE A 105 -3.12 -12.26 -4.53
C ILE A 105 -1.67 -12.42 -5.00
N HIS A 106 -0.69 -11.98 -4.22
CA HIS A 106 0.72 -12.16 -4.53
C HIS A 106 1.12 -13.64 -4.57
N ILE A 107 0.69 -14.43 -3.58
CA ILE A 107 0.95 -15.87 -3.52
C ILE A 107 0.29 -16.58 -4.70
N TYR A 108 -0.95 -16.23 -5.04
CA TYR A 108 -1.65 -16.78 -6.20
C TYR A 108 -0.93 -16.45 -7.52
N GLY A 109 -0.43 -15.22 -7.66
CA GLY A 109 0.38 -14.81 -8.81
C GLY A 109 1.66 -15.65 -8.95
N LEU A 110 2.38 -15.86 -7.84
CA LEU A 110 3.60 -16.69 -7.82
C LEU A 110 3.32 -18.16 -8.14
N LEU A 111 2.24 -18.73 -7.59
CA LEU A 111 1.83 -20.10 -7.89
C LEU A 111 1.47 -20.27 -9.36
N LYS A 112 0.72 -19.31 -9.95
CA LYS A 112 0.34 -19.36 -11.36
C LYS A 112 1.55 -19.25 -12.29
N LEU A 113 2.57 -18.46 -11.92
CA LEU A 113 3.84 -18.38 -12.66
C LEU A 113 4.68 -19.66 -12.53
N ARG A 114 4.65 -20.32 -11.37
CA ARG A 114 5.32 -21.62 -11.19
C ARG A 114 4.62 -22.79 -11.89
N LEU A 115 3.31 -22.73 -12.10
CA LEU A 115 2.55 -23.78 -12.78
C LEU A 115 2.64 -23.73 -14.31
N VAL A 116 3.04 -22.58 -14.87
CA VAL A 116 3.18 -22.37 -16.31
C VAL A 116 4.62 -22.65 -16.78
N LYS A 117 5.55 -22.89 -15.85
CA LYS A 117 6.93 -23.24 -16.12
C LYS A 117 7.17 -24.72 -15.86
#